data_AF-A0A9W9V2P2-F1
#
_entry.id   AF-A0A9W9V2P2-F1
#
_cell.length_a   1.000
_cell.length_b   1.000
_cell.length_c   1.000
_cell.angle_alpha   90.00
_cell.angle_beta   90.00
_cell.angle_gamma   90.00
#
_symmetry.space_group_name_H-M   'P 1'
#
loop_
_entity.id
_entity.type
_entity.pdbx_description
1 polymer ?
#
loop_
_entity_poly.entity_id
_entity_poly.type
_entity_poly.pdbx_seq_one_letter_code
_entity_poly.pdbx_strand_id
1 'polypeptide(L)'
;MFGWGAGLVGIRNLRHRLKVAWNVAHDSVIPNCHASSNSWRIQHLFDRAPTNTLLAAFPSATSEPEKERKPPADPTPLDFPVYNLPNVASNESDSRLTEMSDLLADIKRPQDITMERFRPLNLQMDTDVPVSRMIPEDTSHPTAPLPWEDTSEPTEDNPRPLMGNGAPYPHKERYETLRGEMELDNDDTFREVARLQPRPGRSRVRVTQSRKFWTGLERMAQYWDTSLDHYYERPASPEATPPSEEEQANDTMSVDEELKIPDGPGDAMDVDEARTLTPVDDAEEARPAPAVTMYTGRRIGNGSEMPDDTRDETVRAFVEMAAWPFGCQVTVPTLAPRLTTKNLLFPVRQTFQSSRSPRDRQLARSGMLEGPVLISQCRPETSFRNAHDAPGTGLGEVCDLFREVGGMLLAAQERAREGAIERQPGEGKWWTTAPRFGGAPNDGILEDLINNGHGMSLPDSMMEEARPAPEAKRRQFEHPFVTSLSRRPSAMRRLTSSEKWKILQPGPSLWDKRMSYMQIGKVQESPFDDIYMISSINHHVAILHLRVHRRYLDILTDGHSSYPADSGSDEQPWHVLKLQRTRWLDLFDANDRIEALRGIWQLFHHQLRLTRREGDVPVAIELPIEHLPIEI
;
A
#
# COMPACT_ATOMS: atom_id res chain seq x y z
N MET A 1 16.40 -32.96 45.23
CA MET A 1 17.48 -32.01 44.87
C MET A 1 17.42 -31.79 43.37
N PHE A 2 16.96 -30.62 42.97
CA PHE A 2 16.71 -30.24 41.58
C PHE A 2 17.98 -29.67 40.94
N GLY A 3 18.32 -30.17 39.74
CA GLY A 3 19.34 -29.59 38.86
C GLY A 3 18.69 -28.73 37.79
N TRP A 4 19.10 -27.46 37.75
CA TRP A 4 18.76 -26.45 36.74
C TRP A 4 19.50 -26.72 35.41
N GLY A 5 18.87 -26.41 34.28
CA GLY A 5 19.63 -26.19 33.03
C GLY A 5 18.91 -26.49 31.71
N ALA A 6 17.79 -25.83 31.39
CA ALA A 6 17.24 -25.85 30.02
C ALA A 6 16.28 -24.67 29.76
N GLY A 7 16.75 -23.42 29.93
CA GLY A 7 15.89 -22.23 29.79
C GLY A 7 16.37 -21.15 28.82
N LEU A 8 17.61 -21.22 28.32
CA LEU A 8 18.21 -20.09 27.58
C LEU A 8 18.38 -20.30 26.06
N VAL A 9 18.10 -21.50 25.53
CA VAL A 9 18.30 -21.79 24.09
C VAL A 9 17.08 -21.40 23.23
N GLY A 10 15.89 -21.29 23.82
CA GLY A 10 14.65 -20.95 23.09
C GLY A 10 14.52 -19.48 22.66
N ILE A 11 15.12 -18.55 23.41
CA ILE A 11 14.88 -17.10 23.22
C ILE A 11 15.83 -16.49 22.17
N ARG A 12 17.03 -17.07 21.99
CA ARG A 12 17.94 -16.68 20.89
C ARG A 12 17.38 -17.07 19.51
N ASN A 13 16.61 -18.16 19.42
CA ASN A 13 15.98 -18.61 18.18
C ASN A 13 14.83 -17.70 17.70
N LEU A 14 14.12 -17.02 18.61
CA LEU A 14 12.99 -16.15 18.23
C LEU A 14 13.43 -14.80 17.63
N ARG A 15 14.56 -14.25 18.12
CA ARG A 15 15.17 -13.04 17.52
C ARG A 15 15.75 -13.30 16.13
N HIS A 16 16.28 -14.51 15.89
CA HIS A 16 16.74 -14.89 14.56
C HIS A 16 15.57 -15.12 13.58
N ARG A 17 14.43 -15.64 14.06
CA ARG A 17 13.20 -15.85 13.29
C ARG A 17 12.54 -14.54 12.81
N LEU A 18 12.55 -13.48 13.62
CA LEU A 18 12.03 -12.16 13.21
C LEU A 18 12.97 -11.42 12.24
N LYS A 19 14.29 -11.62 12.37
CA LYS A 19 15.28 -10.98 11.49
C LYS A 19 15.35 -11.65 10.11
N VAL A 20 15.09 -12.96 10.02
CA VAL A 20 15.01 -13.70 8.76
C VAL A 20 13.70 -13.36 8.02
N ALA A 21 12.56 -13.24 8.72
CA ALA A 21 11.30 -12.82 8.10
C ALA A 21 11.34 -11.38 7.53
N TRP A 22 12.12 -10.48 8.17
CA TRP A 22 12.38 -9.13 7.64
C TRP A 22 13.29 -9.16 6.41
N ASN A 23 14.36 -9.97 6.42
CA ASN A 23 15.28 -10.07 5.28
C ASN A 23 14.70 -10.83 4.08
N VAL A 24 13.77 -11.77 4.29
CA VAL A 24 13.01 -12.43 3.21
C VAL A 24 12.07 -11.46 2.48
N ALA A 25 11.70 -10.35 3.13
CA ALA A 25 10.92 -9.28 2.52
C ALA A 25 11.76 -8.20 1.81
N HIS A 26 13.10 -8.20 1.96
CA HIS A 26 13.92 -7.07 1.52
C HIS A 26 15.21 -7.42 0.75
N ASP A 27 15.77 -8.63 0.88
CA ASP A 27 17.07 -8.97 0.28
C ASP A 27 16.96 -10.15 -0.69
N SER A 28 16.64 -9.83 -1.94
CA SER A 28 17.04 -10.64 -3.08
C SER A 28 17.23 -9.74 -4.30
N VAL A 29 18.38 -9.05 -4.36
CA VAL A 29 19.23 -8.76 -5.55
C VAL A 29 20.31 -7.74 -5.11
N ILE A 30 21.54 -8.19 -4.79
CA ILE A 30 22.80 -7.44 -5.03
C ILE A 30 23.94 -8.48 -5.20
N PRO A 31 24.71 -8.47 -6.31
CA PRO A 31 25.96 -9.22 -6.39
C PRO A 31 27.16 -8.42 -5.86
N ASN A 32 27.98 -9.11 -5.07
CA ASN A 32 29.38 -8.85 -4.68
C ASN A 32 30.06 -7.53 -5.07
N CYS A 33 30.42 -6.72 -4.05
CA CYS A 33 31.64 -5.89 -4.03
C CYS A 33 32.29 -5.96 -2.64
N HIS A 34 33.61 -6.20 -2.62
CA HIS A 34 34.46 -6.39 -1.44
C HIS A 34 34.84 -5.07 -0.73
N ALA A 35 35.19 -5.21 0.57
CA ALA A 35 35.87 -4.27 1.49
C ALA A 35 34.97 -3.21 2.17
N SER A 36 35.07 -2.89 3.46
CA SER A 36 36.07 -3.16 4.51
C SER A 36 35.41 -3.10 5.90
N SER A 37 35.95 -3.90 6.82
CA SER A 37 35.77 -3.83 8.29
C SER A 37 35.73 -2.41 8.85
N ASN A 38 34.73 -2.07 9.67
CA ASN A 38 34.95 -1.57 11.05
C ASN A 38 33.64 -1.31 11.85
N SER A 39 33.62 -1.93 13.03
CA SER A 39 33.07 -1.43 14.31
C SER A 39 31.59 -1.03 14.43
N TRP A 40 30.85 -1.89 15.13
CA TRP A 40 29.60 -1.61 15.82
C TRP A 40 29.79 -0.65 17.01
N ARG A 41 29.05 0.47 17.06
CA ARG A 41 28.68 1.11 18.34
C ARG A 41 27.36 1.87 18.24
N ILE A 42 26.59 1.65 19.29
CA ILE A 42 25.22 2.09 19.61
C ILE A 42 25.17 3.61 19.82
N GLN A 43 24.12 4.28 19.33
CA GLN A 43 23.54 5.42 20.05
C GLN A 43 22.03 5.54 19.78
N HIS A 44 21.24 5.12 20.76
CA HIS A 44 19.91 5.66 21.02
C HIS A 44 20.06 7.13 21.41
N LEU A 45 19.24 8.01 20.81
CA LEU A 45 18.64 9.24 21.38
C LEU A 45 18.17 10.12 20.22
N PHE A 46 16.85 10.32 20.07
CA PHE A 46 16.24 11.64 20.26
C PHE A 46 14.71 11.52 20.24
N ASP A 47 14.12 12.16 21.26
CA ASP A 47 12.71 12.31 21.51
C ASP A 47 12.03 13.24 20.49
N ARG A 48 10.71 13.10 20.41
CA ARG A 48 9.78 13.94 19.66
C ARG A 48 9.87 15.42 20.04
N ALA A 49 9.94 16.28 19.03
CA ALA A 49 9.32 17.60 19.01
C ALA A 49 8.44 17.72 17.75
N PRO A 50 7.32 18.47 17.78
CA PRO A 50 6.43 18.61 16.64
C PRO A 50 7.03 19.63 15.69
N THR A 51 7.69 19.18 14.63
CA THR A 51 8.06 20.07 13.54
C THR A 51 6.86 20.21 12.62
N ASN A 52 6.41 21.46 12.45
CA ASN A 52 5.68 21.87 11.26
C ASN A 52 6.47 21.35 10.06
N THR A 53 5.95 20.32 9.40
CA THR A 53 6.49 19.86 8.13
C THR A 53 6.13 20.92 7.10
N LEU A 54 7.00 21.94 7.00
CA LEU A 54 7.21 22.59 5.71
C LEU A 54 7.49 21.46 4.73
N LEU A 55 6.65 21.39 3.70
CA LEU A 55 6.87 20.58 2.52
C LEU A 55 8.30 20.85 2.04
N ALA A 56 9.24 19.99 2.41
CA ALA A 56 10.50 19.87 1.74
C ALA A 56 10.14 19.28 0.37
N ALA A 57 9.86 20.18 -0.57
CA ALA A 57 9.81 19.84 -1.97
C ALA A 57 11.18 19.24 -2.31
N PHE A 58 11.21 17.92 -2.52
CA PHE A 58 12.27 17.34 -3.32
C PHE A 58 12.34 18.18 -4.61
N PRO A 59 13.53 18.64 -5.04
CA PRO A 59 13.64 19.31 -6.32
C PRO A 59 13.07 18.34 -7.36
N SER A 60 12.05 18.79 -8.08
CA SER A 60 11.49 18.09 -9.22
C SER A 60 12.62 17.94 -10.23
N ALA A 61 13.35 16.84 -10.17
CA ALA A 61 14.27 16.41 -11.21
C ALA A 61 13.44 15.88 -12.38
N THR A 62 12.51 16.69 -12.88
CA THR A 62 11.81 16.45 -14.13
C THR A 62 12.87 16.52 -15.21
N SER A 63 13.25 15.36 -15.73
CA SER A 63 14.23 15.27 -16.80
C SER A 63 13.63 15.82 -18.08
N GLU A 64 14.06 17.03 -18.47
CA GLU A 64 13.80 17.50 -19.82
C GLU A 64 14.38 16.48 -20.82
N PRO A 65 13.57 15.96 -21.76
CA PRO A 65 14.02 14.92 -22.68
C PRO A 65 15.06 15.42 -23.68
N GLU A 66 15.06 16.72 -23.95
CA GLU A 66 15.95 17.39 -24.91
C GLU A 66 17.35 17.65 -24.33
N LYS A 67 17.53 17.51 -23.01
CA LYS A 67 18.81 17.79 -22.34
C LYS A 67 19.78 16.62 -22.48
N GLU A 68 20.97 16.91 -23.00
CA GLU A 68 22.06 15.94 -23.16
C GLU A 68 22.56 15.45 -21.78
N ARG A 69 22.68 14.12 -21.61
CA ARG A 69 23.18 13.47 -20.41
C ARG A 69 24.05 12.26 -20.76
N LYS A 70 24.68 11.66 -19.74
CA LYS A 70 25.28 10.33 -19.88
C LYS A 70 24.17 9.29 -20.06
N PRO A 71 24.40 8.25 -20.88
CA PRO A 71 23.39 7.22 -21.10
C PRO A 71 23.03 6.53 -19.79
N PRO A 72 21.73 6.33 -19.52
CA PRO A 72 21.30 5.44 -18.46
C PRO A 72 21.69 3.99 -18.79
N ALA A 73 21.61 3.10 -17.80
CA ALA A 73 21.76 1.66 -18.02
C ALA A 73 20.76 1.14 -19.09
N ASP A 74 21.05 -0.03 -19.66
CA ASP A 74 20.19 -0.61 -20.70
C ASP A 74 18.75 -0.79 -20.21
N PRO A 75 17.74 -0.65 -21.10
CA PRO A 75 16.35 -0.89 -20.75
C PRO A 75 16.15 -2.27 -20.14
N THR A 76 15.40 -2.34 -19.04
CA THR A 76 15.07 -3.62 -18.39
C THR A 76 14.06 -4.38 -19.27
N PRO A 77 14.36 -5.63 -19.66
CA PRO A 77 13.41 -6.44 -20.43
C PRO A 77 12.17 -6.74 -19.58
N LEU A 78 10.99 -6.72 -20.21
CA LEU A 78 9.74 -7.06 -19.54
C LEU A 78 9.64 -8.58 -19.34
N ASP A 79 9.50 -8.99 -18.09
CA ASP A 79 9.22 -10.37 -17.70
C ASP A 79 7.91 -10.42 -16.89
N PHE A 80 7.08 -11.40 -17.20
CA PHE A 80 5.80 -11.64 -16.53
C PHE A 80 5.76 -13.07 -15.98
N PRO A 81 5.15 -13.26 -14.80
CA PRO A 81 5.03 -14.59 -14.21
C PRO A 81 4.05 -15.46 -15.00
N VAL A 82 4.45 -16.70 -15.27
CA VAL A 82 3.59 -17.77 -15.77
C VAL A 82 3.27 -18.70 -14.60
N TYR A 83 2.04 -19.17 -14.47
CA TYR A 83 1.69 -20.10 -13.39
C TYR A 83 1.19 -21.41 -13.95
N ASN A 84 1.95 -22.47 -13.66
CA ASN A 84 1.58 -23.84 -13.97
C ASN A 84 1.10 -24.52 -12.69
N LEU A 85 -0.22 -24.58 -12.49
CA LEU A 85 -0.81 -25.18 -11.30
C LEU A 85 -1.04 -26.68 -11.44
N PRO A 86 -0.91 -27.45 -10.35
CA PRO A 86 -1.29 -28.86 -10.35
C PRO A 86 -2.81 -29.00 -10.50
N ASN A 87 -3.25 -30.16 -11.00
CA ASN A 87 -4.66 -30.47 -11.12
C ASN A 87 -5.37 -30.40 -9.76
N VAL A 88 -6.56 -29.80 -9.79
CA VAL A 88 -7.46 -29.62 -8.65
C VAL A 88 -8.00 -30.99 -8.19
N ALA A 89 -8.09 -31.18 -6.88
CA ALA A 89 -8.74 -32.35 -6.29
C ALA A 89 -10.23 -32.38 -6.64
N SER A 90 -10.69 -33.51 -7.17
CA SER A 90 -12.08 -33.67 -7.63
C SER A 90 -13.08 -33.90 -6.49
N ASN A 91 -12.61 -34.43 -5.36
CA ASN A 91 -13.45 -34.80 -4.21
C ASN A 91 -13.02 -34.07 -2.93
N GLU A 92 -14.00 -33.78 -2.06
CA GLU A 92 -13.77 -33.16 -0.75
C GLU A 92 -12.84 -34.00 0.15
N SER A 93 -12.93 -35.32 0.09
CA SER A 93 -12.09 -36.25 0.87
C SER A 93 -10.59 -36.09 0.59
N ASP A 94 -10.25 -35.57 -0.59
CA ASP A 94 -8.87 -35.38 -1.02
C ASP A 94 -8.35 -33.99 -0.66
N SER A 95 -9.21 -33.13 -0.08
CA SER A 95 -8.84 -31.81 0.40
C SER A 95 -7.94 -31.91 1.62
N ARG A 96 -6.74 -31.36 1.50
CA ARG A 96 -5.73 -31.29 2.57
C ARG A 96 -5.67 -29.91 3.22
N LEU A 97 -6.73 -29.11 3.08
CA LEU A 97 -6.76 -27.72 3.57
C LEU A 97 -6.41 -27.61 5.06
N THR A 98 -6.80 -28.59 5.87
CA THR A 98 -6.49 -28.64 7.31
C THR A 98 -4.99 -28.74 7.61
N GLU A 99 -4.18 -29.21 6.66
CA GLU A 99 -2.71 -29.30 6.78
C GLU A 99 -2.01 -27.98 6.43
N MET A 100 -2.73 -27.00 5.87
CA MET A 100 -2.17 -25.71 5.44
C MET A 100 -1.39 -25.02 6.56
N SER A 101 -1.92 -25.03 7.80
CA SER A 101 -1.24 -24.40 8.94
C SER A 101 0.17 -24.94 9.17
N ASP A 102 0.33 -26.25 9.03
CA ASP A 102 1.57 -26.94 9.35
C ASP A 102 2.57 -26.75 8.20
N LEU A 103 2.06 -26.77 6.95
CA LEU A 103 2.85 -26.47 5.76
C LEU A 103 3.36 -25.05 5.72
N LEU A 104 2.57 -24.08 6.19
CA LEU A 104 3.01 -22.68 6.32
C LEU A 104 4.00 -22.49 7.46
N ALA A 105 3.81 -23.19 8.58
CA ALA A 105 4.73 -23.15 9.72
C ALA A 105 6.12 -23.74 9.39
N ASP A 106 6.17 -24.67 8.45
CA ASP A 106 7.41 -25.31 8.01
C ASP A 106 8.27 -24.44 7.07
N ILE A 107 7.71 -23.36 6.50
CA ILE A 107 8.46 -22.44 5.64
C ILE A 107 9.43 -21.63 6.50
N LYS A 108 10.73 -21.87 6.33
CA LYS A 108 11.79 -21.17 7.08
C LYS A 108 12.64 -20.28 6.18
N ARG A 109 12.71 -20.60 4.90
CA ARG A 109 13.49 -19.91 3.87
C ARG A 109 12.64 -19.74 2.61
N PRO A 110 12.94 -18.75 1.75
CA PRO A 110 12.25 -18.57 0.47
C PRO A 110 12.27 -19.83 -0.39
N GLN A 111 13.40 -20.55 -0.40
CA GLN A 111 13.58 -21.80 -1.15
C GLN A 111 12.64 -22.93 -0.70
N ASP A 112 12.07 -22.85 0.50
CA ASP A 112 11.12 -23.84 0.97
C ASP A 112 9.73 -23.65 0.31
N ILE A 113 9.48 -22.52 -0.37
CA ILE A 113 8.25 -22.23 -1.10
C ILE A 113 8.27 -23.00 -2.43
N THR A 114 7.45 -24.04 -2.54
CA THR A 114 7.36 -24.90 -3.72
C THR A 114 5.90 -25.04 -4.18
N MET A 115 5.68 -25.39 -5.46
CA MET A 115 4.34 -25.66 -5.99
C MET A 115 3.60 -26.77 -5.23
N GLU A 116 4.30 -27.72 -4.63
CA GLU A 116 3.66 -28.76 -3.81
C GLU A 116 2.94 -28.20 -2.59
N ARG A 117 3.44 -27.08 -2.03
CA ARG A 117 2.79 -26.40 -0.90
C ARG A 117 1.50 -25.66 -1.31
N PHE A 118 1.28 -25.43 -2.60
CA PHE A 118 0.01 -24.91 -3.11
C PHE A 118 -1.07 -25.97 -3.25
N ARG A 119 -0.70 -27.25 -3.37
CA ARG A 119 -1.66 -28.34 -3.60
C ARG A 119 -2.82 -28.34 -2.60
N PRO A 120 -2.63 -28.07 -1.30
CA PRO A 120 -3.73 -28.06 -0.34
C PRO A 120 -4.61 -26.80 -0.38
N LEU A 121 -4.19 -25.72 -1.05
CA LEU A 121 -5.09 -24.60 -1.37
C LEU A 121 -6.11 -24.97 -2.44
N ASN A 122 -5.84 -26.06 -3.18
CA ASN A 122 -6.70 -26.60 -4.22
C ASN A 122 -7.16 -25.50 -5.20
N LEU A 123 -6.17 -24.77 -5.71
CA LEU A 123 -6.34 -23.56 -6.50
C LEU A 123 -6.54 -23.90 -7.99
N GLN A 124 -7.63 -23.41 -8.56
CA GLN A 124 -7.87 -23.34 -9.99
C GLN A 124 -7.59 -21.92 -10.48
N MET A 125 -6.86 -21.78 -11.59
CA MET A 125 -6.55 -20.47 -12.16
C MET A 125 -7.03 -20.37 -13.60
N ASP A 126 -7.84 -19.35 -13.88
CA ASP A 126 -8.23 -18.92 -15.23
C ASP A 126 -7.46 -17.65 -15.58
N THR A 127 -6.79 -17.62 -16.73
CA THR A 127 -6.03 -16.47 -17.24
C THR A 127 -6.76 -15.81 -18.41
N ASP A 128 -6.43 -14.54 -18.69
CA ASP A 128 -7.00 -13.74 -19.78
C ASP A 128 -8.55 -13.64 -19.76
N VAL A 129 -9.12 -13.60 -18.56
CA VAL A 129 -10.56 -13.44 -18.36
C VAL A 129 -10.92 -11.95 -18.40
N PRO A 130 -11.88 -11.50 -19.23
CA PRO A 130 -12.34 -10.12 -19.22
C PRO A 130 -13.13 -9.83 -17.93
N VAL A 131 -13.02 -8.60 -17.41
CA VAL A 131 -13.64 -8.19 -16.13
C VAL A 131 -15.16 -8.42 -16.12
N SER A 132 -15.83 -8.25 -17.27
CA SER A 132 -17.27 -8.51 -17.39
C SER A 132 -17.69 -9.95 -17.08
N ARG A 133 -16.80 -10.93 -17.27
CA ARG A 133 -17.02 -12.34 -16.91
C ARG A 133 -16.58 -12.69 -15.50
N MET A 134 -15.78 -11.83 -14.86
CA MET A 134 -15.38 -12.01 -13.47
C MET A 134 -16.51 -11.65 -12.51
N ILE A 135 -17.38 -10.73 -12.93
CA ILE A 135 -18.49 -10.23 -12.14
C ILE A 135 -19.67 -11.20 -12.26
N PRO A 136 -20.13 -11.84 -11.16
CA PRO A 136 -21.29 -12.72 -11.22
C PRO A 136 -22.56 -11.94 -11.57
N GLU A 137 -23.40 -12.51 -12.44
CA GLU A 137 -24.72 -11.94 -12.73
C GLU A 137 -25.63 -12.15 -11.52
N ASP A 138 -25.92 -11.05 -10.82
CA ASP A 138 -26.87 -11.06 -9.71
C ASP A 138 -28.26 -10.74 -10.24
N THR A 139 -29.05 -11.77 -10.51
CA THR A 139 -30.45 -11.61 -10.96
C THR A 139 -31.38 -11.17 -9.84
N SER A 140 -30.93 -11.16 -8.57
CA SER A 140 -31.79 -10.89 -7.41
C SER A 140 -32.07 -9.40 -7.20
N HIS A 141 -31.16 -8.54 -7.65
CA HIS A 141 -31.27 -7.09 -7.51
C HIS A 141 -31.00 -6.38 -8.84
N PRO A 142 -31.89 -5.48 -9.28
CA PRO A 142 -31.64 -4.70 -10.48
C PRO A 142 -30.39 -3.85 -10.28
N THR A 143 -29.35 -4.11 -11.08
CA THR A 143 -28.13 -3.31 -11.09
C THR A 143 -28.38 -2.06 -11.92
N ALA A 144 -27.89 -0.91 -11.46
CA ALA A 144 -27.97 0.34 -12.21
C ALA A 144 -27.25 0.19 -13.56
N PRO A 145 -27.71 0.84 -14.64
CA PRO A 145 -26.99 0.81 -15.92
C PRO A 145 -25.59 1.41 -15.75
N LEU A 146 -24.61 0.83 -16.44
CA LEU A 146 -23.25 1.37 -16.47
C LEU A 146 -23.23 2.69 -17.27
N PRO A 147 -22.25 3.59 -17.04
CA PRO A 147 -22.23 4.90 -17.71
C PRO A 147 -22.24 4.83 -19.24
N TRP A 148 -21.67 3.78 -19.83
CA TRP A 148 -21.64 3.56 -21.29
C TRP A 148 -22.86 2.81 -21.83
N GLU A 149 -23.69 2.25 -20.96
CA GLU A 149 -24.99 1.62 -21.31
C GLU A 149 -26.15 2.59 -21.09
N ASP A 150 -25.99 3.54 -20.18
CA ASP A 150 -26.99 4.54 -19.87
C ASP A 150 -27.16 5.51 -21.04
N THR A 151 -28.31 5.38 -21.70
CA THR A 151 -28.76 6.24 -22.81
C THR A 151 -29.76 7.29 -22.31
N SER A 152 -30.11 7.28 -21.03
CA SER A 152 -31.12 8.17 -20.45
C SER A 152 -30.50 9.44 -19.87
N GLU A 153 -31.06 10.59 -20.23
CA GLU A 153 -30.74 11.87 -19.58
C GLU A 153 -31.54 11.97 -18.26
N PRO A 154 -30.92 12.37 -17.15
CA PRO A 154 -31.60 12.45 -15.86
C PRO A 154 -32.71 13.53 -15.92
N THR A 155 -33.96 13.07 -15.97
CA THR A 155 -35.16 13.93 -15.89
C THR A 155 -35.71 13.89 -14.47
N GLU A 156 -36.49 14.90 -14.04
CA GLU A 156 -37.13 14.93 -12.70
C GLU A 156 -37.94 13.65 -12.39
N ASP A 157 -38.45 12.98 -13.43
CA ASP A 157 -39.25 11.76 -13.34
C ASP A 157 -38.42 10.46 -13.17
N ASN A 158 -37.09 10.49 -13.34
CA ASN A 158 -36.23 9.30 -13.20
C ASN A 158 -35.10 9.56 -12.19
N PRO A 159 -35.34 9.38 -10.87
CA PRO A 159 -34.34 9.64 -9.85
C PRO A 159 -33.13 8.73 -10.03
N ARG A 160 -31.94 9.26 -9.76
CA ARG A 160 -30.68 8.51 -9.91
C ARG A 160 -30.72 7.22 -9.08
N PRO A 161 -30.26 6.09 -9.65
CA PRO A 161 -30.07 4.87 -8.88
C PRO A 161 -29.21 5.11 -7.65
N LEU A 162 -29.52 4.41 -6.57
CA LEU A 162 -28.80 4.49 -5.30
C LEU A 162 -27.88 3.27 -5.14
N MET A 163 -26.70 3.52 -4.59
CA MET A 163 -25.76 2.50 -4.12
C MET A 163 -26.26 1.86 -2.81
N GLY A 164 -25.61 0.79 -2.36
CA GLY A 164 -26.00 0.02 -1.17
C GLY A 164 -26.01 0.80 0.16
N ASN A 165 -25.40 1.99 0.22
CA ASN A 165 -25.47 2.91 1.36
C ASN A 165 -26.51 4.04 1.18
N GLY A 166 -27.33 3.96 0.12
CA GLY A 166 -28.31 4.98 -0.24
C GLY A 166 -27.71 6.27 -0.79
N ALA A 167 -26.42 6.32 -1.15
CA ALA A 167 -25.83 7.44 -1.88
C ALA A 167 -26.09 7.25 -3.39
N PRO A 168 -26.26 8.33 -4.17
CA PRO A 168 -26.47 8.20 -5.61
C PRO A 168 -25.22 7.66 -6.31
N TYR A 169 -25.41 6.88 -7.37
CA TYR A 169 -24.31 6.49 -8.25
C TYR A 169 -23.63 7.72 -8.90
N PRO A 170 -22.36 7.60 -9.32
CA PRO A 170 -21.65 8.68 -9.99
C PRO A 170 -22.33 9.11 -11.31
N HIS A 171 -22.16 10.39 -11.67
CA HIS A 171 -22.68 10.91 -12.94
C HIS A 171 -21.91 10.35 -14.15
N LYS A 172 -22.59 10.10 -15.27
CA LYS A 172 -21.97 9.63 -16.53
C LYS A 172 -20.83 10.55 -17.00
N GLU A 173 -21.04 11.86 -16.93
CA GLU A 173 -20.04 12.89 -17.29
C GLU A 173 -18.71 12.73 -16.53
N ARG A 174 -18.74 12.22 -15.29
CA ARG A 174 -17.52 11.96 -14.51
C ARG A 174 -16.69 10.88 -15.19
N TYR A 175 -17.32 9.77 -15.58
CA TYR A 175 -16.63 8.69 -16.29
C TYR A 175 -16.10 9.17 -17.65
N GLU A 176 -16.90 9.93 -18.41
CA GLU A 176 -16.49 10.45 -19.72
C GLU A 176 -15.32 11.42 -19.63
N THR A 177 -15.30 12.28 -18.60
CA THR A 177 -14.16 13.17 -18.33
C THR A 177 -12.89 12.36 -18.06
N LEU A 178 -12.98 11.33 -17.20
CA LEU A 178 -11.83 10.48 -16.89
C LEU A 178 -11.35 9.70 -18.12
N ARG A 179 -12.29 9.14 -18.90
CA ARG A 179 -11.98 8.44 -20.15
C ARG A 179 -11.24 9.35 -21.13
N GLY A 180 -11.74 10.57 -21.35
CA GLY A 180 -11.10 11.55 -22.22
C GLY A 180 -9.71 11.96 -21.73
N GLU A 181 -9.51 12.07 -20.41
CA GLU A 181 -8.19 12.31 -19.84
C GLU A 181 -7.23 11.11 -19.97
N MET A 182 -7.71 9.86 -20.03
CA MET A 182 -6.86 8.66 -20.22
C MET A 182 -6.43 8.44 -21.68
N GLU A 183 -7.18 9.00 -22.63
CA GLU A 183 -6.90 8.94 -24.08
C GLU A 183 -5.80 9.93 -24.51
N LEU A 184 -5.41 10.86 -23.63
CA LEU A 184 -4.39 11.86 -23.92
C LEU A 184 -3.02 11.25 -24.25
N ASP A 185 -2.29 11.93 -25.13
CA ASP A 185 -0.91 11.54 -25.50
C ASP A 185 0.02 11.65 -24.28
N ASN A 186 0.91 10.66 -24.15
CA ASN A 186 1.82 10.58 -23.01
C ASN A 186 2.76 11.79 -22.98
N ASP A 187 3.37 12.16 -24.12
CA ASP A 187 4.38 13.22 -24.15
C ASP A 187 3.79 14.59 -23.79
N ASP A 188 2.65 14.93 -24.41
CA ASP A 188 1.96 16.20 -24.18
C ASP A 188 1.50 16.32 -22.73
N THR A 189 1.03 15.22 -22.15
CA THR A 189 0.53 15.20 -20.77
C THR A 189 1.66 15.24 -19.76
N PHE A 190 2.77 14.53 -20.01
CA PHE A 190 3.96 14.62 -19.17
C PHE A 190 4.53 16.04 -19.16
N ARG A 191 4.54 16.74 -20.30
CA ARG A 191 4.93 18.17 -20.35
C ARG A 191 3.98 19.06 -19.54
N GLU A 192 2.67 18.83 -19.59
CA GLU A 192 1.70 19.58 -18.77
C GLU A 192 1.98 19.43 -17.27
N VAL A 193 2.13 18.17 -16.83
CA VAL A 193 2.29 17.85 -15.41
C VAL A 193 3.65 18.30 -14.88
N ALA A 194 4.71 18.14 -15.68
CA ALA A 194 6.05 18.67 -15.42
C ALA A 194 6.15 20.20 -15.55
N ARG A 195 5.07 20.87 -15.98
CA ARG A 195 5.01 22.32 -16.23
C ARG A 195 6.04 22.80 -17.28
N LEU A 196 6.36 21.94 -18.24
CA LEU A 196 7.20 22.24 -19.39
C LEU A 196 6.39 22.91 -20.50
N GLN A 197 7.09 23.58 -21.42
CA GLN A 197 6.44 24.17 -22.59
C GLN A 197 5.90 23.06 -23.52
N PRO A 198 4.71 23.23 -24.13
CA PRO A 198 4.19 22.29 -25.11
C PRO A 198 5.09 22.24 -26.34
N ARG A 199 5.04 21.13 -27.08
CA ARG A 199 5.82 21.00 -28.33
C ARG A 199 5.41 22.07 -29.35
N PRO A 200 6.34 22.52 -30.22
CA PRO A 200 6.02 23.46 -31.28
C PRO A 200 4.86 22.94 -32.15
N GLY A 201 3.77 23.70 -32.22
CA GLY A 201 2.58 23.35 -32.99
C GLY A 201 1.51 22.51 -32.27
N ARG A 202 1.75 22.08 -31.02
CA ARG A 202 0.72 21.40 -30.20
C ARG A 202 0.14 22.35 -29.15
N SER A 203 -1.17 22.22 -28.89
CA SER A 203 -1.84 22.98 -27.84
C SER A 203 -1.55 22.38 -26.47
N ARG A 204 -1.62 23.21 -25.43
CA ARG A 204 -1.47 22.73 -24.05
C ARG A 204 -2.69 21.89 -23.65
N VAL A 205 -2.47 20.61 -23.45
CA VAL A 205 -3.43 19.68 -22.84
C VAL A 205 -3.70 20.10 -21.39
N ARG A 206 -4.90 19.86 -20.87
CA ARG A 206 -5.24 20.15 -19.47
C ARG A 206 -5.76 18.89 -18.80
N VAL A 207 -5.11 18.52 -17.70
CA VAL A 207 -5.53 17.42 -16.84
C VAL A 207 -6.11 17.97 -15.54
N THR A 208 -7.32 17.55 -15.18
CA THR A 208 -8.01 18.02 -13.98
C THR A 208 -8.11 16.94 -12.92
N GLN A 209 -8.76 15.81 -13.23
CA GLN A 209 -9.09 14.78 -12.24
C GLN A 209 -7.97 13.74 -12.10
N SER A 210 -7.27 13.44 -13.20
CA SER A 210 -6.23 12.41 -13.26
C SER A 210 -4.81 12.91 -13.01
N ARG A 211 -4.63 14.16 -12.53
CA ARG A 211 -3.30 14.79 -12.39
C ARG A 211 -2.33 13.96 -11.55
N LYS A 212 -2.78 13.41 -10.41
CA LYS A 212 -1.93 12.57 -9.55
C LYS A 212 -1.40 11.33 -10.29
N PHE A 213 -2.26 10.69 -11.09
CA PHE A 213 -1.90 9.52 -11.88
C PHE A 213 -0.86 9.88 -12.93
N TRP A 214 -1.09 10.96 -13.70
CA TRP A 214 -0.15 11.40 -14.73
C TRP A 214 1.20 11.86 -14.15
N THR A 215 1.23 12.46 -12.95
CA THR A 215 2.49 12.73 -12.23
C THR A 215 3.23 11.45 -11.89
N GLY A 216 2.52 10.42 -11.42
CA GLY A 216 3.10 9.13 -11.14
C GLY A 216 3.64 8.45 -12.40
N LEU A 217 2.85 8.47 -13.48
CA LEU A 217 3.21 7.87 -14.76
C LEU A 217 4.41 8.57 -15.40
N GLU A 218 4.54 9.90 -15.27
CA GLU A 218 5.73 10.64 -15.71
C GLU A 218 6.98 10.18 -14.95
N ARG A 219 6.89 9.99 -13.63
CA ARG A 219 8.00 9.46 -12.83
C ARG A 219 8.34 8.01 -13.21
N MET A 220 7.35 7.18 -13.52
CA MET A 220 7.58 5.82 -14.02
C MET A 220 8.24 5.83 -15.40
N ALA A 221 7.88 6.80 -16.27
CA ALA A 221 8.47 6.96 -17.60
C ALA A 221 9.98 7.18 -17.55
N GLN A 222 10.48 7.85 -16.49
CA GLN A 222 11.92 8.07 -16.28
C GLN A 222 12.74 6.77 -16.11
N TYR A 223 12.10 5.60 -15.99
CA TYR A 223 12.78 4.31 -15.87
C TYR A 223 12.41 3.34 -17.00
N TRP A 224 11.19 3.43 -17.53
CA TRP A 224 10.62 2.46 -18.47
C TRP A 224 10.41 2.97 -19.90
N ASP A 225 10.23 4.28 -20.10
CA ASP A 225 9.84 4.81 -21.41
C ASP A 225 11.04 4.95 -22.35
N THR A 226 11.14 4.05 -23.33
CA THR A 226 12.21 4.05 -24.33
C THR A 226 11.84 4.81 -25.61
N SER A 227 10.66 5.44 -25.69
CA SER A 227 10.14 6.02 -26.93
C SER A 227 10.95 7.19 -27.49
N LEU A 228 11.68 7.91 -26.62
CA LEU A 228 12.51 9.07 -26.97
C LEU A 228 14.00 8.83 -26.68
N ASP A 229 14.43 7.58 -26.55
CA ASP A 229 15.83 7.23 -26.30
C ASP A 229 16.67 7.45 -27.56
N HIS A 230 17.60 8.41 -27.51
CA HIS A 230 18.54 8.71 -28.57
C HIS A 230 19.97 8.64 -28.05
N TYR A 231 20.73 7.65 -28.56
CA TYR A 231 22.14 7.44 -28.24
C TYR A 231 23.02 7.95 -29.38
N TYR A 232 24.01 8.79 -29.08
CA TYR A 232 24.97 9.30 -30.07
C TYR A 232 26.36 9.47 -29.47
N GLU A 233 27.38 9.36 -30.31
CA GLU A 233 28.78 9.52 -29.91
C GLU A 233 29.26 10.93 -30.25
N ARG A 234 29.89 11.62 -29.30
CA ARG A 234 30.64 12.85 -29.57
C ARG A 234 32.12 12.60 -29.28
N PRO A 235 33.05 13.04 -30.15
CA PRO A 235 34.47 13.08 -29.78
C PRO A 235 34.62 13.93 -28.51
N ALA A 236 35.45 13.49 -27.56
CA ALA A 236 35.76 14.27 -26.36
C ALA A 236 36.43 15.60 -26.74
N SER A 237 35.61 16.62 -26.99
CA SER A 237 36.07 18.01 -27.10
C SER A 237 36.33 18.54 -25.68
N PRO A 238 37.44 19.27 -25.47
CA PRO A 238 37.86 19.71 -24.14
C PRO A 238 36.89 20.72 -23.53
N GLU A 239 37.02 20.89 -22.21
CA GLU A 239 36.21 21.67 -21.27
C GLU A 239 35.44 22.88 -21.84
N ALA A 240 34.20 23.01 -21.37
CA ALA A 240 33.39 24.21 -21.51
C ALA A 240 34.19 25.43 -21.03
N THR A 241 34.28 26.42 -21.90
CA THR A 241 34.68 27.79 -21.57
C THR A 241 33.76 28.29 -20.44
N PRO A 242 34.29 28.95 -19.39
CA PRO A 242 33.43 29.54 -18.36
C PRO A 242 32.46 30.54 -19.00
N PRO A 243 31.23 30.65 -18.49
CA PRO A 243 30.21 31.53 -19.06
C PRO A 243 30.70 32.98 -19.01
N SER A 244 30.63 33.65 -20.15
CA SER A 244 30.79 35.10 -20.30
C SER A 244 29.86 35.84 -19.34
N GLU A 245 30.42 36.80 -18.63
CA GLU A 245 29.86 37.60 -17.52
C GLU A 245 28.75 38.58 -17.94
N GLU A 246 27.79 38.20 -18.79
CA GLU A 246 26.75 39.14 -19.27
C GLU A 246 25.30 38.80 -18.88
N GLU A 247 25.04 37.77 -18.05
CA GLU A 247 23.67 37.48 -17.55
C GLU A 247 23.53 37.39 -16.02
N GLN A 248 24.48 37.95 -15.25
CA GLN A 248 24.37 38.09 -13.78
C GLN A 248 24.14 39.55 -13.34
N ALA A 249 23.44 40.33 -14.14
CA ALA A 249 22.99 41.68 -13.79
C ALA A 249 21.46 41.76 -13.76
N ASN A 250 20.82 40.87 -13.01
CA ASN A 250 19.57 41.23 -12.35
C ASN A 250 19.35 40.33 -11.14
N ASP A 251 19.11 41.00 -10.01
CA ASP A 251 18.55 40.46 -8.78
C ASP A 251 19.55 39.90 -7.75
N THR A 252 20.34 40.79 -7.15
CA THR A 252 20.57 40.68 -5.69
C THR A 252 20.71 42.08 -5.07
N MET A 253 19.74 42.41 -4.23
CA MET A 253 19.63 43.65 -3.46
C MET A 253 20.70 43.75 -2.38
N SER A 254 21.20 44.98 -2.24
CA SER A 254 22.17 45.51 -1.30
C SER A 254 21.83 45.30 0.18
N VAL A 255 22.87 45.10 1.02
CA VAL A 255 22.99 45.67 2.37
C VAL A 255 24.49 45.87 2.71
N ASP A 256 24.90 47.13 2.86
CA ASP A 256 25.85 47.77 3.81
C ASP A 256 27.18 47.07 4.19
N GLU A 257 28.32 47.72 4.43
CA GLU A 257 28.81 49.11 4.37
C GLU A 257 30.35 49.05 4.60
N GLU A 258 31.04 50.08 4.13
CA GLU A 258 32.49 50.36 4.07
C GLU A 258 33.39 49.94 5.25
N LEU A 259 34.66 49.64 4.95
CA LEU A 259 35.83 50.24 5.62
C LEU A 259 37.11 50.16 4.74
N LYS A 260 37.96 51.18 4.92
CA LYS A 260 38.96 51.79 4.01
C LYS A 260 40.37 51.14 3.95
N ILE A 261 40.95 51.12 2.73
CA ILE A 261 42.25 51.66 2.20
C ILE A 261 43.58 51.38 2.99
N PRO A 262 44.81 51.60 2.44
CA PRO A 262 45.55 51.13 1.23
C PRO A 262 46.90 50.44 1.58
N ASP A 263 47.64 49.92 0.58
CA ASP A 263 49.00 50.42 0.22
C ASP A 263 49.64 49.55 -0.88
N GLY A 264 50.17 50.21 -1.93
CA GLY A 264 51.04 49.60 -2.95
C GLY A 264 52.51 49.65 -2.51
N PRO A 265 53.50 49.78 -3.42
CA PRO A 265 53.56 49.42 -4.85
C PRO A 265 54.86 48.62 -5.16
N GLY A 266 55.16 48.39 -6.44
CA GLY A 266 56.53 48.08 -6.90
C GLY A 266 56.56 46.92 -7.89
N ASP A 267 56.43 47.19 -9.18
CA ASP A 267 57.50 47.57 -10.12
C ASP A 267 58.31 46.40 -10.69
N ALA A 268 58.43 46.50 -12.01
CA ALA A 268 59.52 46.07 -12.88
C ALA A 268 59.45 44.65 -13.47
N MET A 269 59.19 44.57 -14.80
CA MET A 269 60.17 44.61 -15.92
C MET A 269 60.83 43.22 -16.08
N ASP A 270 61.10 42.63 -17.24
CA ASP A 270 61.13 43.01 -18.67
C ASP A 270 61.35 41.65 -19.39
N VAL A 271 60.61 41.32 -20.46
CA VAL A 271 60.93 41.56 -21.89
C VAL A 271 61.89 40.53 -22.52
N ASP A 272 61.32 39.86 -23.53
CA ASP A 272 61.82 39.40 -24.84
C ASP A 272 63.13 38.55 -24.89
N GLU A 273 63.34 37.60 -25.81
CA GLU A 273 63.24 37.79 -27.25
C GLU A 273 63.60 36.46 -27.97
N ALA A 274 62.66 36.01 -28.80
CA ALA A 274 62.78 35.53 -30.18
C ALA A 274 63.66 34.33 -30.63
N ARG A 275 63.13 33.74 -31.73
CA ARG A 275 63.79 33.09 -32.90
C ARG A 275 64.16 31.60 -32.72
N THR A 276 63.87 30.65 -33.64
CA THR A 276 63.26 30.61 -34.98
C THR A 276 62.89 29.15 -35.31
N LEU A 277 61.86 28.96 -36.15
CA LEU A 277 61.48 27.81 -37.01
C LEU A 277 62.70 27.02 -37.57
N THR A 278 62.76 25.71 -37.88
CA THR A 278 61.90 24.50 -38.11
C THR A 278 62.91 23.36 -38.46
N PRO A 279 62.58 22.16 -39.01
CA PRO A 279 61.53 21.15 -38.76
C PRO A 279 62.15 19.73 -38.52
N VAL A 280 61.43 18.80 -37.88
CA VAL A 280 61.62 17.36 -38.14
C VAL A 280 60.27 16.67 -38.05
N ASP A 281 59.92 16.00 -39.16
CA ASP A 281 58.81 15.07 -39.29
C ASP A 281 58.90 13.95 -38.27
N ASP A 282 57.82 13.69 -37.54
CA ASP A 282 57.45 12.33 -37.17
C ASP A 282 55.93 12.21 -37.14
N ALA A 283 55.46 11.25 -37.92
CA ALA A 283 54.08 10.85 -38.04
C ALA A 283 53.60 10.24 -36.72
N GLU A 284 52.94 11.03 -35.87
CA GLU A 284 52.07 10.49 -34.83
C GLU A 284 50.67 10.29 -35.41
N GLU A 285 50.31 9.01 -35.57
CA GLU A 285 48.95 8.54 -35.72
C GLU A 285 48.04 9.28 -34.74
N ALA A 286 47.05 9.99 -35.28
CA ALA A 286 45.98 10.59 -34.50
C ALA A 286 45.29 9.48 -33.69
N ARG A 287 45.62 9.37 -32.40
CA ARG A 287 44.81 8.59 -31.45
C ARG A 287 43.41 9.19 -31.50
N PRO A 288 42.36 8.44 -31.87
CA PRO A 288 41.02 8.97 -31.84
C PRO A 288 40.73 9.43 -30.41
N ALA A 289 40.32 10.70 -30.26
CA ALA A 289 39.84 11.21 -28.98
C ALA A 289 38.79 10.21 -28.43
N PRO A 290 38.80 9.88 -27.13
CA PRO A 290 37.84 8.93 -26.59
C PRO A 290 36.42 9.45 -26.89
N ALA A 291 35.67 8.71 -27.70
CA ALA A 291 34.29 9.03 -27.99
C ALA A 291 33.48 8.85 -26.70
N VAL A 292 32.77 9.91 -26.29
CA VAL A 292 31.85 9.83 -25.14
C VAL A 292 30.46 9.62 -25.69
N THR A 293 29.85 8.50 -25.32
CA THR A 293 28.44 8.22 -25.59
C THR A 293 27.58 9.21 -24.82
N MET A 294 26.74 9.96 -25.53
CA MET A 294 25.75 10.89 -25.00
C MET A 294 24.36 10.34 -25.26
N TYR A 295 23.42 10.80 -24.44
CA TYR A 295 22.04 10.37 -24.46
C TYR A 295 21.11 11.59 -24.33
N THR A 296 20.11 11.63 -25.19
CA THR A 296 18.92 12.47 -25.04
C THR A 296 17.71 11.56 -24.95
N GLY A 297 16.77 11.92 -24.08
CA GLY A 297 15.59 11.11 -23.80
C GLY A 297 15.09 11.25 -22.36
N ARG A 298 14.04 10.49 -22.05
CA ARG A 298 13.31 10.59 -20.78
C ARG A 298 13.94 9.78 -19.65
N ARG A 299 14.73 8.76 -19.97
CA ARG A 299 15.21 7.82 -18.97
C ARG A 299 16.39 8.38 -18.18
N ILE A 300 16.30 8.19 -16.86
CA ILE A 300 17.34 8.52 -15.89
C ILE A 300 18.00 7.23 -15.37
N GLY A 301 17.26 6.11 -15.39
CA GLY A 301 17.74 4.80 -14.95
C GLY A 301 17.09 3.64 -15.70
N ASN A 302 17.22 2.43 -15.16
CA ASN A 302 16.55 1.24 -15.65
C ASN A 302 15.33 0.87 -14.80
N GLY A 303 14.51 -0.07 -15.26
CA GLY A 303 13.30 -0.50 -14.57
C GLY A 303 13.56 -1.14 -13.20
N SER A 304 14.72 -1.78 -13.01
CA SER A 304 15.13 -2.35 -11.71
C SER A 304 15.55 -1.32 -10.66
N GLU A 305 15.94 -0.12 -11.09
CA GLU A 305 16.30 1.00 -10.21
C GLU A 305 15.11 1.88 -9.84
N MET A 306 13.93 1.62 -10.45
CA MET A 306 12.72 2.38 -10.15
C MET A 306 12.30 2.20 -8.69
N PRO A 307 12.16 3.29 -7.91
CA PRO A 307 11.71 3.19 -6.52
C PRO A 307 10.30 2.61 -6.40
N ASP A 308 10.11 1.71 -5.42
CA ASP A 308 8.82 1.08 -5.11
C ASP A 308 7.69 2.11 -4.92
N ASP A 309 7.98 3.19 -4.19
CA ASP A 309 7.01 4.26 -3.92
C ASP A 309 6.47 4.88 -5.20
N THR A 310 7.26 4.96 -6.27
CA THR A 310 6.83 5.54 -7.55
C THR A 310 5.75 4.68 -8.20
N ARG A 311 5.91 3.36 -8.18
CA ARG A 311 4.90 2.41 -8.65
C ARG A 311 3.67 2.47 -7.76
N ASP A 312 3.87 2.37 -6.46
CA ASP A 312 2.80 2.34 -5.47
C ASP A 312 1.94 3.61 -5.53
N GLU A 313 2.55 4.79 -5.68
CA GLU A 313 1.85 6.07 -5.88
C GLU A 313 1.07 6.14 -7.19
N THR A 314 1.64 5.66 -8.28
CA THR A 314 0.98 5.71 -9.59
C THR A 314 -0.26 4.82 -9.62
N VAL A 315 -0.12 3.56 -9.18
CA VAL A 315 -1.24 2.61 -9.14
C VAL A 315 -2.28 3.05 -8.11
N ARG A 316 -1.86 3.57 -6.95
CA ARG A 316 -2.79 4.13 -5.95
C ARG A 316 -3.58 5.30 -6.52
N ALA A 317 -2.93 6.24 -7.22
CA ALA A 317 -3.58 7.38 -7.84
C ALA A 317 -4.56 6.96 -8.95
N PHE A 318 -4.21 5.91 -9.72
CA PHE A 318 -5.09 5.32 -10.72
C PHE A 318 -6.37 4.76 -10.10
N VAL A 319 -6.25 3.99 -9.02
CA VAL A 319 -7.39 3.43 -8.30
C VAL A 319 -8.19 4.50 -7.56
N GLU A 320 -7.52 5.49 -6.95
CA GLU A 320 -8.16 6.60 -6.24
C GLU A 320 -9.07 7.40 -7.17
N MET A 321 -8.63 7.65 -8.40
CA MET A 321 -9.40 8.35 -9.42
C MET A 321 -10.72 7.64 -9.76
N ALA A 322 -10.70 6.30 -9.87
CA ALA A 322 -11.89 5.50 -10.14
C ALA A 322 -12.77 5.30 -8.89
N ALA A 323 -12.16 5.22 -7.70
CA ALA A 323 -12.84 4.96 -6.43
C ALA A 323 -13.55 6.21 -5.87
N TRP A 324 -12.97 7.40 -6.06
CA TRP A 324 -13.44 8.65 -5.46
C TRP A 324 -14.90 9.01 -5.83
N PRO A 325 -15.36 8.88 -7.10
CA PRO A 325 -16.73 9.17 -7.47
C PRO A 325 -17.76 8.32 -6.72
N PHE A 326 -17.39 7.12 -6.29
CA PHE A 326 -18.24 6.21 -5.52
C PHE A 326 -18.18 6.45 -4.00
N GLY A 327 -17.49 7.50 -3.54
CA GLY A 327 -17.31 7.76 -2.11
C GLY A 327 -16.36 6.75 -1.43
N CYS A 328 -15.47 6.12 -2.21
CA CYS A 328 -14.42 5.26 -1.68
C CYS A 328 -13.10 6.04 -1.54
N GLN A 329 -12.33 5.67 -0.51
CA GLN A 329 -11.01 6.21 -0.21
C GLN A 329 -9.99 5.09 -0.29
N VAL A 330 -8.84 5.39 -0.90
CA VAL A 330 -7.72 4.45 -0.99
C VAL A 330 -6.74 4.75 0.15
N THR A 331 -6.50 3.78 1.01
CA THR A 331 -5.64 3.90 2.19
C THR A 331 -4.63 2.77 2.28
N VAL A 332 -3.49 3.04 2.91
CA VAL A 332 -2.48 2.02 3.23
C VAL A 332 -2.91 1.32 4.53
N PRO A 333 -2.79 -0.02 4.64
CA PRO A 333 -3.10 -0.75 5.86
C PRO A 333 -2.34 -0.17 7.07
N THR A 334 -3.06 0.13 8.16
CA THR A 334 -2.46 0.68 9.38
C THR A 334 -1.75 -0.40 10.21
N LEU A 335 -2.24 -1.62 10.13
CA LEU A 335 -1.68 -2.81 10.73
C LEU A 335 -0.96 -3.64 9.67
N ALA A 336 0.10 -4.33 10.08
CA ALA A 336 0.82 -5.22 9.18
C ALA A 336 -0.11 -6.36 8.73
N PRO A 337 -0.30 -6.56 7.42
CA PRO A 337 -1.22 -7.56 6.88
C PRO A 337 -0.75 -8.98 7.24
N ARG A 338 -1.58 -9.72 7.98
CA ARG A 338 -1.28 -11.06 8.48
C ARG A 338 -2.48 -11.98 8.30
N LEU A 339 -2.32 -13.00 7.46
CA LEU A 339 -3.30 -14.07 7.27
C LEU A 339 -3.30 -14.97 8.50
N THR A 340 -4.49 -15.22 9.07
CA THR A 340 -4.63 -16.07 10.25
C THR A 340 -4.87 -17.52 9.82
N THR A 341 -4.07 -18.45 10.30
CA THR A 341 -4.24 -19.88 10.04
C THR A 341 -4.11 -20.69 11.33
N LYS A 342 -5.24 -21.05 11.93
CA LYS A 342 -5.31 -21.61 13.29
C LYS A 342 -4.56 -20.72 14.29
N ASN A 343 -3.40 -21.18 14.75
CA ASN A 343 -2.55 -20.48 15.72
C ASN A 343 -1.38 -19.70 15.06
N LEU A 344 -1.27 -19.71 13.73
CA LEU A 344 -0.21 -19.06 12.98
C LEU A 344 -0.70 -17.76 12.34
N LEU A 345 0.06 -16.68 12.53
CA LEU A 345 -0.12 -15.42 11.81
C LEU A 345 0.90 -15.35 10.68
N PHE A 346 0.48 -15.69 9.47
CA PHE A 346 1.33 -15.71 8.30
C PHE A 346 1.43 -14.29 7.69
N PRO A 347 2.63 -13.70 7.54
CA PRO A 347 2.78 -12.37 6.96
C PRO A 347 2.49 -12.41 5.46
N VAL A 348 1.59 -11.54 4.99
CA VAL A 348 1.28 -11.35 3.57
C VAL A 348 1.56 -9.89 3.19
N ARG A 349 1.62 -9.57 1.89
CA ARG A 349 1.82 -8.20 1.42
C ARG A 349 0.50 -7.63 0.91
N GLN A 350 0.16 -6.43 1.34
CA GLN A 350 -0.95 -5.64 0.83
C GLN A 350 -0.49 -4.18 0.80
N THR A 351 -0.40 -3.59 -0.39
CA THR A 351 0.18 -2.26 -0.57
C THR A 351 -0.82 -1.18 -0.16
N PHE A 352 -2.06 -1.30 -0.63
CA PHE A 352 -3.16 -0.41 -0.26
C PHE A 352 -4.51 -1.13 -0.41
N GLN A 353 -5.56 -0.50 0.10
CA GLN A 353 -6.94 -0.96 -0.04
C GLN A 353 -7.88 0.21 -0.32
N SER A 354 -8.94 -0.06 -1.07
CA SER A 354 -10.07 0.85 -1.24
C SER A 354 -11.17 0.47 -0.25
N SER A 355 -11.62 1.44 0.53
CA SER A 355 -12.69 1.29 1.50
C SER A 355 -13.69 2.43 1.34
N ARG A 356 -14.96 2.16 1.60
CA ARG A 356 -16.04 3.16 1.50
C ARG A 356 -15.99 4.10 2.69
N SER A 357 -16.21 5.39 2.47
CA SER A 357 -16.42 6.33 3.59
C SER A 357 -17.83 6.15 4.18
N PRO A 358 -17.99 6.10 5.52
CA PRO A 358 -19.29 6.02 6.16
C PRO A 358 -20.22 7.16 5.72
N ARG A 359 -21.52 6.89 5.66
CA ARG A 359 -22.54 7.91 5.35
C ARG A 359 -22.62 8.98 6.44
N ASP A 360 -22.45 8.58 7.69
CA ASP A 360 -22.43 9.53 8.80
C ASP A 360 -21.15 10.38 8.74
N ARG A 361 -21.35 11.68 8.59
CA ARG A 361 -20.28 12.68 8.50
C ARG A 361 -19.45 12.75 9.78
N GLN A 362 -20.01 12.44 10.95
CA GLN A 362 -19.24 12.44 12.20
C GLN A 362 -18.27 11.26 12.26
N LEU A 363 -18.75 10.06 11.92
CA LEU A 363 -17.91 8.87 11.79
C LEU A 363 -16.86 9.00 10.68
N ALA A 364 -17.22 9.56 9.52
CA ALA A 364 -16.24 9.80 8.46
C ALA A 364 -15.14 10.80 8.89
N ARG A 365 -15.50 11.83 9.68
CA ARG A 365 -14.53 12.81 10.21
C ARG A 365 -13.61 12.24 11.30
N SER A 366 -14.03 11.20 12.01
CA SER A 366 -13.17 10.51 12.97
C SER A 366 -12.11 9.62 12.28
N GLY A 367 -12.20 9.49 10.95
CA GLY A 367 -11.30 8.67 10.14
C GLY A 367 -11.70 7.20 10.08
N MET A 368 -12.96 6.88 10.39
CA MET A 368 -13.51 5.53 10.24
C MET A 368 -13.80 5.22 8.76
N LEU A 369 -13.50 4.00 8.34
CA LEU A 369 -13.75 3.48 6.99
C LEU A 369 -14.61 2.21 7.05
N GLU A 370 -15.36 1.91 6.00
CA GLU A 370 -16.15 0.68 5.84
C GLU A 370 -15.57 -0.17 4.72
N GLY A 371 -15.22 -1.43 4.97
CA GLY A 371 -14.64 -2.29 3.93
C GLY A 371 -13.88 -3.49 4.47
N PRO A 372 -12.93 -4.06 3.69
CA PRO A 372 -12.42 -3.59 2.39
C PRO A 372 -13.32 -3.92 1.18
N VAL A 373 -13.32 -3.03 0.17
CA VAL A 373 -14.03 -3.23 -1.11
C VAL A 373 -13.12 -3.86 -2.16
N LEU A 374 -11.88 -3.38 -2.23
CA LEU A 374 -10.87 -3.79 -3.20
C LEU A 374 -9.49 -3.68 -2.55
N ILE A 375 -8.61 -4.64 -2.77
CA ILE A 375 -7.22 -4.56 -2.30
C ILE A 375 -6.25 -4.42 -3.47
N SER A 376 -5.02 -3.98 -3.21
CA SER A 376 -3.99 -3.96 -4.23
C SER A 376 -2.64 -4.40 -3.69
N GLN A 377 -1.87 -5.03 -4.57
CA GLN A 377 -0.51 -5.44 -4.33
C GLN A 377 0.36 -4.99 -5.51
N CYS A 378 1.30 -4.10 -5.21
CA CYS A 378 2.30 -3.60 -6.14
C CYS A 378 3.65 -4.26 -5.81
N ARG A 379 4.35 -4.72 -6.84
CA ARG A 379 5.53 -5.57 -6.70
C ARG A 379 6.76 -4.98 -7.39
N PRO A 380 7.92 -4.95 -6.71
CA PRO A 380 9.16 -4.44 -7.26
C PRO A 380 9.86 -5.39 -8.21
N GLU A 381 9.52 -6.67 -8.17
CA GLU A 381 10.18 -7.68 -8.99
C GLU A 381 10.02 -7.37 -10.48
N THR A 382 11.16 -7.30 -11.18
CA THR A 382 11.23 -7.10 -12.64
C THR A 382 11.58 -8.39 -13.39
N SER A 383 12.00 -9.43 -12.66
CA SER A 383 12.34 -10.75 -13.20
C SER A 383 11.84 -11.84 -12.27
N PHE A 384 11.20 -12.86 -12.83
CA PHE A 384 10.58 -13.97 -12.09
C PHE A 384 11.32 -15.30 -12.27
N ARG A 385 12.26 -15.34 -13.21
CA ARG A 385 12.93 -16.55 -13.67
C ARG A 385 14.43 -16.31 -13.77
N ASN A 386 15.23 -17.28 -13.32
CA ASN A 386 16.65 -17.27 -13.63
C ASN A 386 16.87 -17.74 -15.07
N ALA A 387 18.05 -17.49 -15.63
CA ALA A 387 18.39 -17.83 -17.02
C ALA A 387 18.20 -19.32 -17.40
N HIS A 388 18.12 -20.21 -16.41
CA HIS A 388 17.96 -21.67 -16.60
C HIS A 388 16.59 -22.20 -16.18
N ASP A 389 15.70 -21.37 -15.64
CA ASP A 389 14.41 -21.82 -15.13
C ASP A 389 13.37 -21.87 -16.26
N ALA A 390 12.61 -22.98 -16.31
CA ALA A 390 11.49 -23.11 -17.24
C ALA A 390 10.29 -22.27 -16.77
N PRO A 391 9.50 -21.67 -17.69
CA PRO A 391 8.30 -20.91 -17.32
C PRO A 391 7.32 -21.71 -16.47
N GLY A 392 6.79 -21.10 -15.41
CA GLY A 392 5.87 -21.67 -14.44
C GLY A 392 6.47 -22.59 -13.39
N THR A 393 7.80 -22.75 -13.36
CA THR A 393 8.51 -23.50 -12.30
C THR A 393 9.47 -22.63 -11.50
N GLY A 394 9.63 -21.36 -11.89
CA GLY A 394 10.54 -20.43 -11.23
C GLY A 394 10.08 -20.11 -9.81
N LEU A 395 11.03 -20.06 -8.87
CA LEU A 395 10.73 -19.71 -7.48
C LEU A 395 10.02 -18.35 -7.36
N GLY A 396 10.38 -17.39 -8.23
CA GLY A 396 9.76 -16.07 -8.27
C GLY A 396 8.27 -16.13 -8.61
N GLU A 397 7.89 -16.94 -9.61
CA GLU A 397 6.50 -17.12 -10.04
C GLU A 397 5.64 -17.77 -8.94
N VAL A 398 6.20 -18.77 -8.27
CA VAL A 398 5.54 -19.45 -7.13
C VAL A 398 5.33 -18.50 -5.97
N CYS A 399 6.35 -17.71 -5.62
CA CYS A 399 6.28 -16.72 -4.54
C CYS A 399 5.28 -15.60 -4.88
N ASP A 400 5.24 -15.18 -6.14
CA ASP A 400 4.31 -14.16 -6.65
C ASP A 400 2.86 -14.60 -6.44
N LEU A 401 2.53 -15.82 -6.88
CA LEU A 401 1.19 -16.38 -6.68
C LEU A 401 0.84 -16.49 -5.19
N PHE A 402 1.81 -16.83 -4.36
CA PHE A 402 1.58 -17.02 -2.92
C PHE A 402 1.18 -15.69 -2.28
N ARG A 403 1.84 -14.62 -2.69
CA ARG A 403 1.59 -13.26 -2.22
C ARG A 403 0.23 -12.75 -2.66
N GLU A 404 -0.20 -13.04 -3.89
CA GLU A 404 -1.53 -12.63 -4.38
C GLU A 404 -2.64 -13.39 -3.66
N VAL A 405 -2.59 -14.73 -3.66
CA VAL A 405 -3.60 -15.57 -3.03
C VAL A 405 -3.67 -15.30 -1.52
N GLY A 406 -2.52 -15.16 -0.86
CA GLY A 406 -2.45 -14.81 0.56
C GLY A 406 -3.08 -13.45 0.87
N GLY A 407 -2.86 -12.44 0.03
CA GLY A 407 -3.48 -11.12 0.17
C GLY A 407 -5.00 -11.16 -0.03
N MET A 408 -5.49 -11.89 -1.04
CA MET A 408 -6.92 -12.05 -1.28
C MET A 408 -7.62 -12.84 -0.17
N LEU A 409 -6.99 -13.91 0.35
CA LEU A 409 -7.51 -14.64 1.51
C LEU A 409 -7.52 -13.78 2.78
N LEU A 410 -6.55 -12.88 2.95
CA LEU A 410 -6.58 -11.91 4.04
C LEU A 410 -7.76 -10.96 3.91
N ALA A 411 -8.00 -10.37 2.73
CA ALA A 411 -9.17 -9.52 2.52
C ALA A 411 -10.49 -10.27 2.75
N ALA A 412 -10.54 -11.54 2.38
CA ALA A 412 -11.68 -12.41 2.67
C ALA A 412 -11.88 -12.60 4.18
N GLN A 413 -10.80 -12.80 4.95
CA GLN A 413 -10.84 -12.84 6.42
C GLN A 413 -11.28 -11.51 7.03
N GLU A 414 -10.81 -10.39 6.49
CA GLU A 414 -11.19 -9.05 6.97
C GLU A 414 -12.67 -8.78 6.73
N ARG A 415 -13.19 -9.07 5.54
CA ARG A 415 -14.63 -8.96 5.25
C ARG A 415 -15.47 -9.90 6.11
N ALA A 416 -14.98 -11.12 6.35
CA ALA A 416 -15.61 -12.11 7.23
C ALA A 416 -15.74 -11.70 8.70
N ARG A 417 -15.13 -10.58 9.12
CA ARG A 417 -15.26 -10.00 10.47
C ARG A 417 -16.55 -9.20 10.67
N GLU A 418 -17.36 -8.99 9.62
CA GLU A 418 -18.66 -8.30 9.76
C GLU A 418 -19.52 -8.99 10.85
N GLY A 419 -19.93 -8.20 11.85
CA GLY A 419 -20.73 -8.70 12.99
C GLY A 419 -19.97 -9.61 13.96
N ALA A 420 -18.68 -9.89 13.74
CA ALA A 420 -17.88 -10.71 14.64
C ALA A 420 -17.26 -9.85 15.75
N ILE A 421 -16.98 -10.48 16.90
CA ILE A 421 -16.28 -9.86 18.03
C ILE A 421 -14.84 -10.31 17.99
N GLU A 422 -13.91 -9.36 18.05
CA GLU A 422 -12.49 -9.67 18.10
C GLU A 422 -12.16 -10.47 19.36
N ARG A 423 -11.46 -11.59 19.20
CA ARG A 423 -10.86 -12.34 20.29
C ARG A 423 -9.36 -12.09 20.29
N GLN A 424 -8.86 -11.45 21.35
CA GLN A 424 -7.44 -11.14 21.43
C GLN A 424 -6.62 -12.41 21.69
N PRO A 425 -5.41 -12.55 21.10
CA PRO A 425 -4.55 -13.68 21.39
C PRO A 425 -4.23 -13.76 22.89
N GLY A 426 -4.66 -14.83 23.56
CA GLY A 426 -4.46 -15.02 24.99
C GLY A 426 -5.51 -14.37 25.88
N GLU A 427 -6.60 -13.83 25.33
CA GLU A 427 -7.77 -13.40 26.09
C GLU A 427 -8.38 -14.57 26.88
N GLY A 428 -8.75 -14.33 28.14
CA GLY A 428 -9.34 -15.34 29.03
C GLY A 428 -8.38 -16.47 29.45
N LYS A 429 -7.09 -16.42 29.07
CA LYS A 429 -6.11 -17.42 29.48
C LYS A 429 -5.55 -17.09 30.86
N TRP A 430 -5.30 -18.12 31.67
CA TRP A 430 -4.87 -17.94 33.06
C TRP A 430 -3.60 -17.08 33.21
N TRP A 431 -2.69 -17.12 32.22
CA TRP A 431 -1.45 -16.35 32.25
C TRP A 431 -1.61 -14.86 31.92
N THR A 432 -2.78 -14.42 31.45
CA THR A 432 -3.14 -13.01 31.23
C THR A 432 -4.19 -12.51 32.23
N THR A 433 -4.94 -13.40 32.88
CA THR A 433 -6.01 -13.03 33.83
C THR A 433 -5.61 -13.16 35.30
N ALA A 434 -4.76 -14.14 35.66
CA ALA A 434 -4.40 -14.38 37.04
C ALA A 434 -3.11 -13.63 37.45
N PRO A 435 -3.07 -12.99 38.64
CA PRO A 435 -1.83 -12.43 39.17
C PRO A 435 -0.85 -13.55 39.54
N ARG A 436 0.44 -13.33 39.32
CA ARG A 436 1.48 -14.34 39.58
C ARG A 436 1.83 -14.42 41.07
N PHE A 437 2.29 -15.59 41.51
CA PHE A 437 2.87 -15.77 42.85
C PHE A 437 4.07 -14.81 43.05
N GLY A 438 3.94 -13.88 43.99
CA GLY A 438 4.96 -12.86 44.28
C GLY A 438 5.04 -11.71 43.26
N GLY A 439 4.10 -11.61 42.32
CA GLY A 439 3.93 -10.43 41.45
C GLY A 439 2.82 -9.53 42.01
N ALA A 440 2.93 -8.22 41.77
CA ALA A 440 1.82 -7.31 42.03
C ALA A 440 0.57 -7.78 41.24
N PRO A 441 -0.66 -7.51 41.72
CA PRO A 441 -1.90 -7.75 40.97
C PRO A 441 -1.75 -7.22 39.54
N ASN A 442 -2.49 -7.72 38.54
CA ASN A 442 -2.33 -7.28 37.15
C ASN A 442 -2.52 -5.75 36.91
N ASP A 443 -2.89 -4.99 37.94
CA ASP A 443 -2.85 -3.53 38.08
C ASP A 443 -1.48 -2.93 38.46
N GLY A 444 -0.45 -3.76 38.57
CA GLY A 444 0.78 -3.56 39.35
C GLY A 444 1.79 -2.52 38.88
N ILE A 445 1.37 -1.53 38.11
CA ILE A 445 2.12 -0.27 37.94
C ILE A 445 1.19 0.95 38.04
N LEU A 446 -0.11 0.80 37.75
CA LEU A 446 -1.08 1.89 37.90
C LEU A 446 -1.41 2.10 39.38
N GLU A 447 -1.69 1.02 40.11
CA GLU A 447 -1.95 1.04 41.56
C GLU A 447 -0.73 1.53 42.36
N ASP A 448 0.48 1.14 41.95
CA ASP A 448 1.73 1.61 42.57
C ASP A 448 2.02 3.09 42.26
N LEU A 449 1.52 3.62 41.13
CA LEU A 449 1.59 5.06 40.82
C LEU A 449 0.59 5.87 41.65
N ILE A 450 -0.60 5.30 41.90
CA ILE A 450 -1.66 5.89 42.71
C ILE A 450 -1.27 5.88 44.20
N ASN A 451 -0.68 4.79 44.69
CA ASN A 451 -0.29 4.64 46.10
C ASN A 451 1.00 5.40 46.46
N ASN A 452 1.95 5.57 45.53
CA ASN A 452 3.20 6.30 45.79
C ASN A 452 3.15 7.78 45.34
N GLY A 453 2.08 8.20 44.65
CA GLY A 453 1.82 9.59 44.31
C GLY A 453 0.93 10.23 45.37
N HIS A 454 1.45 11.20 46.13
CA HIS A 454 0.63 12.00 47.05
C HIS A 454 -0.59 12.61 46.34
N GLY A 455 -1.78 12.02 46.57
CA GLY A 455 -3.08 12.70 46.45
C GLY A 455 -3.65 12.88 45.04
N MET A 456 -3.81 11.80 44.26
CA MET A 456 -4.67 11.84 43.06
C MET A 456 -5.77 10.77 43.17
N SER A 457 -6.97 11.20 43.53
CA SER A 457 -8.18 10.37 43.43
C SER A 457 -8.56 10.18 41.95
N LEU A 458 -8.96 8.96 41.60
CA LEU A 458 -9.58 8.62 40.31
C LEU A 458 -10.83 9.48 40.07
N PRO A 459 -11.15 9.88 38.83
CA PRO A 459 -12.44 10.46 38.52
C PRO A 459 -13.54 9.40 38.58
N ASP A 460 -14.70 9.76 39.16
CA ASP A 460 -15.93 8.95 39.30
C ASP A 460 -16.49 8.34 38.00
N SER A 461 -15.89 8.60 36.84
CA SER A 461 -16.34 8.05 35.56
C SER A 461 -16.02 6.57 35.35
N MET A 462 -15.45 5.88 36.34
CA MET A 462 -15.24 4.42 36.31
C MET A 462 -16.12 3.66 37.31
N MET A 463 -17.08 4.33 37.97
CA MET A 463 -17.93 3.69 38.96
C MET A 463 -19.37 4.21 38.96
N GLU A 464 -20.12 4.09 37.85
CA GLU A 464 -21.60 4.13 37.96
C GLU A 464 -22.31 3.53 36.73
N GLU A 465 -22.90 2.35 36.91
CA GLU A 465 -24.18 2.00 36.28
C GLU A 465 -25.30 2.29 37.30
N ALA A 466 -26.37 2.91 36.80
CA ALA A 466 -27.71 3.05 37.39
C ALA A 466 -27.93 4.06 38.54
N ARG A 467 -28.44 5.28 38.19
CA ARG A 467 -29.76 5.84 38.62
C ARG A 467 -30.03 7.28 38.11
N PRO A 468 -31.29 7.76 38.11
CA PRO A 468 -31.75 8.84 37.23
C PRO A 468 -31.52 10.25 37.82
N ALA A 469 -31.28 11.21 36.92
CA ALA A 469 -31.09 12.62 37.23
C ALA A 469 -32.40 13.37 37.51
N PRO A 470 -32.39 14.39 38.39
CA PRO A 470 -33.31 15.51 38.32
C PRO A 470 -32.66 16.77 37.73
N GLU A 471 -33.51 17.59 37.13
CA GLU A 471 -33.27 18.79 36.34
C GLU A 471 -32.64 19.97 37.11
N ALA A 472 -31.75 20.75 36.48
CA ALA A 472 -31.59 22.19 36.78
C ALA A 472 -30.81 22.99 35.70
N LYS A 473 -31.60 23.71 34.89
CA LYS A 473 -31.44 25.05 34.25
C LYS A 473 -30.07 25.79 34.20
N ARG A 474 -29.69 26.13 32.95
CA ARG A 474 -29.25 27.44 32.38
C ARG A 474 -28.47 28.47 33.24
N ARG A 475 -27.30 28.90 32.74
CA ARG A 475 -26.86 30.30 32.39
C ARG A 475 -25.43 30.25 31.82
N GLN A 476 -25.19 30.51 30.53
CA GLN A 476 -24.91 31.79 29.85
C GLN A 476 -23.65 32.58 30.32
N PHE A 477 -22.67 32.60 29.40
CA PHE A 477 -21.59 33.57 29.12
C PHE A 477 -20.59 33.99 30.22
N GLU A 478 -19.31 33.64 30.01
CA GLU A 478 -18.18 34.59 29.92
C GLU A 478 -16.92 33.85 29.39
N HIS A 479 -16.31 34.39 28.33
CA HIS A 479 -14.99 34.00 27.78
C HIS A 479 -13.96 35.06 28.22
N PRO A 480 -12.69 35.03 27.75
CA PRO A 480 -11.61 34.04 27.85
C PRO A 480 -10.37 34.69 28.54
N PHE A 481 -9.23 33.99 28.64
CA PHE A 481 -7.92 34.51 29.13
C PHE A 481 -7.61 34.49 30.64
N VAL A 482 -7.67 33.33 31.29
CA VAL A 482 -6.62 32.83 32.23
C VAL A 482 -7.09 31.50 32.80
N THR A 483 -6.73 30.38 32.18
CA THR A 483 -6.71 29.02 32.77
C THR A 483 -6.31 27.97 31.73
N SER A 484 -5.16 28.14 31.07
CA SER A 484 -4.63 27.17 30.10
C SER A 484 -3.37 26.43 30.58
N LEU A 485 -3.21 26.23 31.90
CA LEU A 485 -2.11 25.43 32.47
C LEU A 485 -2.54 24.29 33.40
N SER A 486 -3.84 23.96 33.51
CA SER A 486 -4.28 22.88 34.42
C SER A 486 -5.43 22.03 33.88
N ARG A 487 -5.36 21.61 32.61
CA ARG A 487 -6.31 20.61 32.07
C ARG A 487 -5.76 19.80 30.90
N ARG A 488 -4.59 19.22 31.09
CA ARG A 488 -4.20 17.98 30.41
C ARG A 488 -3.77 17.00 31.49
N PRO A 489 -4.47 15.87 31.71
CA PRO A 489 -3.85 14.73 32.36
C PRO A 489 -2.83 14.16 31.36
N SER A 490 -1.69 14.84 31.27
CA SER A 490 -0.55 14.41 30.49
C SER A 490 0.18 13.35 31.29
N ALA A 491 0.41 12.21 30.64
CA ALA A 491 1.44 11.24 30.96
C ALA A 491 1.19 10.34 32.18
N MET A 492 0.46 9.24 31.95
CA MET A 492 1.02 7.96 32.41
C MET A 492 2.46 7.91 31.90
N ARG A 493 3.42 7.89 32.82
CA ARG A 493 4.84 7.67 32.52
C ARG A 493 4.94 6.52 31.50
N ARG A 494 5.57 6.77 30.33
CA ARG A 494 5.81 5.70 29.34
C ARG A 494 6.59 4.60 30.07
N LEU A 495 5.94 3.46 30.27
CA LEU A 495 6.56 2.32 30.95
C LEU A 495 7.87 1.98 30.26
N THR A 496 8.92 1.80 31.05
CA THR A 496 10.21 1.31 30.56
C THR A 496 10.02 -0.07 29.93
N SER A 497 10.86 -0.47 28.99
CA SER A 497 10.75 -1.79 28.37
C SER A 497 10.73 -2.92 29.42
N SER A 498 11.53 -2.79 30.48
CA SER A 498 11.55 -3.72 31.62
C SER A 498 10.25 -3.73 32.44
N GLU A 499 9.59 -2.58 32.60
CA GLU A 499 8.27 -2.49 33.24
C GLU A 499 7.21 -3.17 32.35
N LYS A 500 7.24 -2.95 31.03
CA LYS A 500 6.33 -3.62 30.08
C LYS A 500 6.51 -5.14 30.04
N TRP A 501 7.75 -5.64 30.11
CA TRP A 501 8.02 -7.08 30.15
C TRP A 501 7.45 -7.78 31.38
N LYS A 502 7.22 -7.05 32.49
CA LYS A 502 6.62 -7.60 33.71
C LYS A 502 5.09 -7.73 33.60
N ILE A 503 4.46 -7.01 32.67
CA ILE A 503 3.02 -7.05 32.46
C ILE A 503 2.72 -8.05 31.33
N LEU A 504 2.04 -9.14 31.68
CA LEU A 504 1.52 -10.09 30.70
C LEU A 504 0.06 -9.77 30.43
N GLN A 505 -0.16 -8.97 29.38
CA GLN A 505 -1.49 -8.68 28.86
C GLN A 505 -1.81 -9.62 27.69
N PRO A 506 -3.10 -9.77 27.34
CA PRO A 506 -3.49 -10.27 26.03
C PRO A 506 -2.72 -9.56 24.92
N GLY A 507 -2.48 -10.27 23.82
CA GLY A 507 -1.84 -9.72 22.64
C GLY A 507 -2.60 -8.48 22.15
N PRO A 508 -1.90 -7.54 21.46
CA PRO A 508 -2.59 -6.40 20.88
C PRO A 508 -3.68 -6.88 19.90
N SER A 509 -4.74 -6.09 19.80
CA SER A 509 -5.77 -6.22 18.77
C SER A 509 -5.13 -6.34 17.38
N LEU A 510 -5.55 -7.34 16.63
CA LEU A 510 -5.20 -7.60 15.23
C LEU A 510 -6.17 -6.91 14.27
N TRP A 511 -7.23 -6.29 14.79
CA TRP A 511 -8.25 -5.60 14.02
C TRP A 511 -7.97 -4.10 14.01
N ASP A 512 -8.20 -3.46 12.85
CA ASP A 512 -8.01 -2.01 12.75
C ASP A 512 -9.17 -1.28 13.42
N LYS A 513 -8.86 -0.49 14.45
CA LYS A 513 -9.85 0.33 15.19
C LYS A 513 -10.48 1.43 14.35
N ARG A 514 -9.89 1.77 13.20
CA ARG A 514 -10.40 2.75 12.23
C ARG A 514 -11.13 2.09 11.05
N MET A 515 -11.33 0.77 11.09
CA MET A 515 -12.06 0.04 10.07
C MET A 515 -13.29 -0.64 10.66
N SER A 516 -14.45 -0.35 10.08
CA SER A 516 -15.66 -1.14 10.23
C SER A 516 -15.64 -2.22 9.15
N TYR A 517 -15.40 -3.46 9.56
CA TYR A 517 -15.33 -4.58 8.64
C TYR A 517 -16.71 -4.95 8.10
N MET A 518 -16.85 -4.97 6.77
CA MET A 518 -18.12 -5.23 6.07
C MET A 518 -17.92 -6.05 4.79
N GLN A 519 -18.83 -6.98 4.51
CA GLN A 519 -18.89 -7.77 3.27
C GLN A 519 -19.59 -6.98 2.15
N ILE A 520 -19.02 -5.83 1.77
CA ILE A 520 -19.61 -4.95 0.76
C ILE A 520 -19.70 -5.67 -0.59
N GLY A 521 -20.90 -5.70 -1.17
CA GLY A 521 -21.20 -6.26 -2.50
C GLY A 521 -21.39 -7.78 -2.56
N LYS A 522 -21.26 -8.47 -1.42
CA LYS A 522 -21.60 -9.89 -1.30
C LYS A 522 -23.12 -10.09 -1.41
N VAL A 523 -23.54 -11.12 -2.15
CA VAL A 523 -24.94 -11.58 -2.20
C VAL A 523 -25.27 -12.27 -0.88
N GLN A 524 -26.30 -11.80 -0.16
CA GLN A 524 -26.60 -12.29 1.20
C GLN A 524 -26.92 -13.79 1.27
N GLU A 525 -27.67 -14.29 0.29
CA GLU A 525 -28.07 -15.70 0.22
C GLU A 525 -26.92 -16.62 -0.21
N SER A 526 -25.83 -16.06 -0.76
CA SER A 526 -24.69 -16.83 -1.23
C SER A 526 -23.70 -17.15 -0.11
N PRO A 527 -23.25 -18.41 0.02
CA PRO A 527 -22.18 -18.78 0.95
C PRO A 527 -20.79 -18.37 0.45
N PHE A 528 -20.68 -17.92 -0.80
CA PHE A 528 -19.46 -17.42 -1.41
C PHE A 528 -19.33 -15.91 -1.25
N ASP A 529 -18.09 -15.45 -1.06
CA ASP A 529 -17.70 -14.04 -1.13
C ASP A 529 -16.74 -13.85 -2.31
N ASP A 530 -16.94 -12.77 -3.05
CA ASP A 530 -16.18 -12.42 -4.26
C ASP A 530 -15.17 -11.33 -3.91
N ILE A 531 -13.90 -11.71 -3.92
CA ILE A 531 -12.79 -10.87 -3.51
C ILE A 531 -12.04 -10.40 -4.74
N TYR A 532 -11.74 -9.11 -4.79
CA TYR A 532 -11.01 -8.54 -5.91
C TYR A 532 -9.70 -7.91 -5.47
N MET A 533 -8.69 -8.03 -6.33
CA MET A 533 -7.37 -7.44 -6.13
C MET A 533 -6.89 -6.78 -7.43
N ILE A 534 -6.22 -5.64 -7.30
CA ILE A 534 -5.39 -5.08 -8.37
C ILE A 534 -3.94 -5.46 -8.12
N SER A 535 -3.39 -6.21 -9.05
CA SER A 535 -1.99 -6.63 -9.06
C SER A 535 -1.19 -5.73 -10.01
N SER A 536 0.01 -5.33 -9.61
CA SER A 536 0.90 -4.52 -10.46
C SER A 536 2.34 -5.00 -10.41
N ILE A 537 2.93 -5.14 -11.60
CA ILE A 537 4.32 -5.49 -11.87
C ILE A 537 4.85 -4.53 -12.94
N ASN A 538 6.11 -4.13 -12.87
CA ASN A 538 6.74 -3.19 -13.82
C ASN A 538 5.89 -1.90 -13.94
N HIS A 539 5.29 -1.66 -15.10
CA HIS A 539 4.31 -0.61 -15.39
C HIS A 539 2.93 -1.14 -15.81
N HIS A 540 2.68 -2.42 -15.59
CA HIS A 540 1.45 -3.09 -15.94
C HIS A 540 0.55 -3.31 -14.72
N VAL A 541 -0.74 -3.45 -14.98
CA VAL A 541 -1.76 -3.80 -13.98
C VAL A 541 -2.60 -4.98 -14.45
N ALA A 542 -3.03 -5.81 -13.51
CA ALA A 542 -3.98 -6.89 -13.75
C ALA A 542 -5.05 -6.89 -12.65
N ILE A 543 -6.29 -7.22 -13.02
CA ILE A 543 -7.40 -7.37 -12.08
C ILE A 543 -7.57 -8.86 -11.79
N LEU A 544 -7.66 -9.20 -10.51
CA LEU A 544 -7.85 -10.55 -10.03
C LEU A 544 -9.18 -10.65 -9.32
N HIS A 545 -9.82 -11.80 -9.48
CA HIS A 545 -11.06 -12.19 -8.83
C HIS A 545 -10.88 -13.56 -8.18
N LEU A 546 -11.14 -13.65 -6.88
CA LEU A 546 -11.07 -14.88 -6.10
C LEU A 546 -12.42 -15.10 -5.42
N ARG A 547 -13.07 -16.22 -5.75
CA ARG A 547 -14.32 -16.62 -5.13
C ARG A 547 -14.06 -17.59 -3.98
N VAL A 548 -14.40 -17.19 -2.77
CA VAL A 548 -14.07 -17.91 -1.54
C VAL A 548 -15.32 -18.33 -0.78
N HIS A 549 -15.44 -19.62 -0.47
CA HIS A 549 -16.56 -20.14 0.31
C HIS A 549 -16.39 -19.88 1.82
N ARG A 550 -17.47 -19.61 2.55
CA ARG A 550 -17.43 -19.40 4.01
C ARG A 550 -16.78 -20.56 4.77
N ARG A 551 -17.18 -21.80 4.45
CA ARG A 551 -16.59 -23.04 5.02
C ARG A 551 -15.08 -23.13 4.82
N TYR A 552 -14.59 -22.71 3.65
CA TYR A 552 -13.15 -22.70 3.34
C TYR A 552 -12.40 -21.73 4.27
N LEU A 553 -12.94 -20.52 4.46
CA LEU A 553 -12.35 -19.52 5.36
C LEU A 553 -12.35 -19.96 6.81
N ASP A 554 -13.44 -20.54 7.29
CA ASP A 554 -13.55 -21.04 8.66
C ASP A 554 -12.53 -22.18 8.91
N ILE A 555 -12.39 -23.13 7.98
CA ILE A 555 -11.39 -24.20 8.10
C ILE A 555 -9.96 -23.65 8.04
N LEU A 556 -9.70 -22.67 7.18
CA LEU A 556 -8.39 -22.03 7.10
C LEU A 556 -8.05 -21.29 8.41
N THR A 557 -9.03 -20.57 8.98
CA THR A 557 -8.86 -19.69 10.13
C THR A 557 -8.87 -20.46 11.46
N ASP A 558 -9.87 -21.32 11.68
CA ASP A 558 -10.12 -22.02 12.95
C ASP A 558 -9.78 -23.52 12.90
N GLY A 559 -9.48 -24.06 11.70
CA GLY A 559 -9.19 -25.48 11.50
C GLY A 559 -10.43 -26.37 11.34
N HIS A 560 -11.63 -25.82 11.54
CA HIS A 560 -12.91 -26.51 11.45
C HIS A 560 -14.01 -25.51 11.04
N SER A 561 -15.13 -26.00 10.54
CA SER A 561 -16.30 -25.16 10.23
C SER A 561 -17.58 -25.88 10.62
N SER A 562 -18.54 -25.13 11.15
CA SER A 562 -19.92 -25.59 11.38
C SER A 562 -20.82 -25.39 10.16
N TYR A 563 -20.31 -24.77 9.09
CA TYR A 563 -21.08 -24.52 7.87
C TYR A 563 -21.25 -25.81 7.05
N PRO A 564 -22.47 -26.12 6.55
CA PRO A 564 -22.76 -27.38 5.85
C PRO A 564 -21.91 -27.57 4.58
N ALA A 565 -21.54 -28.82 4.28
CA ALA A 565 -20.69 -29.18 3.14
C ALA A 565 -21.43 -29.03 1.80
N ASP A 566 -22.73 -29.34 1.82
CA ASP A 566 -23.60 -29.42 0.63
C ASP A 566 -24.03 -28.04 0.09
N SER A 567 -23.42 -26.96 0.58
CA SER A 567 -23.73 -25.58 0.20
C SER A 567 -22.92 -25.07 -1.00
N GLY A 568 -22.10 -25.94 -1.61
CA GLY A 568 -21.39 -25.60 -2.85
C GLY A 568 -22.33 -25.51 -4.04
N SER A 569 -22.10 -24.55 -4.94
CA SER A 569 -22.74 -24.54 -6.26
C SER A 569 -22.14 -25.66 -7.13
N ASP A 570 -22.94 -26.29 -7.99
CA ASP A 570 -22.48 -27.34 -8.92
C ASP A 570 -21.28 -26.89 -9.80
N GLU A 571 -21.15 -25.58 -10.05
CA GLU A 571 -20.06 -24.99 -10.85
C GLU A 571 -18.73 -24.82 -10.08
N GLN A 572 -18.78 -24.65 -8.77
CA GLN A 572 -17.60 -24.48 -7.92
C GLN A 572 -17.83 -25.14 -6.55
N PRO A 573 -17.18 -26.28 -6.27
CA PRO A 573 -17.29 -26.91 -4.96
C PRO A 573 -16.55 -26.06 -3.89
N TRP A 574 -17.02 -26.14 -2.64
CA TRP A 574 -16.55 -25.28 -1.55
C TRP A 574 -15.04 -25.36 -1.27
N HIS A 575 -14.42 -26.51 -1.57
CA HIS A 575 -13.02 -26.82 -1.29
C HIS A 575 -12.07 -26.45 -2.44
N VAL A 576 -12.57 -25.81 -3.51
CA VAL A 576 -11.78 -25.33 -4.64
C VAL A 576 -11.76 -23.80 -4.63
N LEU A 577 -10.56 -23.23 -4.65
CA LEU A 577 -10.38 -21.79 -4.83
C LEU A 577 -10.28 -21.48 -6.32
N LYS A 578 -11.24 -20.73 -6.86
CA LYS A 578 -11.19 -20.27 -8.25
C LYS A 578 -10.64 -18.86 -8.32
N LEU A 579 -9.44 -18.72 -8.88
CA LEU A 579 -8.77 -17.46 -9.15
C LEU A 579 -8.87 -17.14 -10.63
N GLN A 580 -9.36 -15.96 -10.97
CA GLN A 580 -9.42 -15.46 -12.34
C GLN A 580 -8.54 -14.22 -12.45
N ARG A 581 -7.85 -14.08 -13.58
CA ARG A 581 -7.01 -12.91 -13.86
C ARG A 581 -7.26 -12.38 -15.27
N THR A 582 -7.22 -11.06 -15.40
CA THR A 582 -7.13 -10.40 -16.71
C THR A 582 -5.75 -10.61 -17.34
N ARG A 583 -5.59 -10.23 -18.60
CA ARG A 583 -4.24 -9.99 -19.13
C ARG A 583 -3.56 -8.85 -18.36
N TRP A 584 -2.24 -8.76 -18.49
CA TRP A 584 -1.49 -7.58 -18.04
C TRP A 584 -1.80 -6.41 -18.97
N LEU A 585 -2.28 -5.30 -18.40
CA LEU A 585 -2.63 -4.07 -19.09
C LEU A 585 -1.52 -3.04 -18.91
N ASP A 586 -1.01 -2.50 -20.00
CA ASP A 586 0.04 -1.49 -19.98
C ASP A 586 -0.53 -0.10 -19.64
N LEU A 587 0.00 0.55 -18.59
CA LEU A 587 -0.42 1.91 -18.22
C LEU A 587 0.15 3.00 -19.15
N PHE A 588 1.16 2.70 -19.99
CA PHE A 588 1.65 3.61 -21.02
C PHE A 588 0.80 3.56 -22.28
N ASP A 589 0.13 2.45 -22.58
CA ASP A 589 -0.79 2.37 -23.72
C ASP A 589 -2.16 2.96 -23.40
N ALA A 590 -2.68 3.80 -24.30
CA ALA A 590 -3.94 4.50 -24.08
C ALA A 590 -5.15 3.55 -24.06
N ASN A 591 -5.15 2.50 -24.90
CA ASN A 591 -6.27 1.57 -24.96
C ASN A 591 -6.32 0.70 -23.70
N ASP A 592 -5.16 0.20 -23.29
CA ASP A 592 -5.03 -0.61 -22.07
C ASP A 592 -5.38 0.19 -20.80
N ARG A 593 -4.99 1.47 -20.72
CA ARG A 593 -5.44 2.37 -19.64
C ARG A 593 -6.97 2.49 -19.57
N ILE A 594 -7.62 2.68 -20.71
CA ILE A 594 -9.08 2.82 -20.79
C ILE A 594 -9.76 1.49 -20.42
N GLU A 595 -9.22 0.36 -20.86
CA GLU A 595 -9.71 -0.97 -20.49
C GLU A 595 -9.59 -1.20 -18.98
N ALA A 596 -8.44 -0.87 -18.39
CA ALA A 596 -8.22 -0.96 -16.95
C ALA A 596 -9.18 -0.05 -16.16
N LEU A 597 -9.35 1.20 -16.59
CA LEU A 597 -10.29 2.15 -15.98
C LEU A 597 -11.72 1.62 -16.05
N ARG A 598 -12.14 1.11 -17.22
CA ARG A 598 -13.47 0.52 -17.42
C ARG A 598 -13.69 -0.67 -16.48
N GLY A 599 -12.70 -1.56 -16.37
CA GLY A 599 -12.77 -2.72 -15.49
C GLY A 599 -12.91 -2.35 -14.01
N ILE A 600 -12.07 -1.43 -13.52
CA ILE A 600 -12.12 -0.97 -12.11
C ILE A 600 -13.44 -0.24 -11.83
N TRP A 601 -13.91 0.59 -12.77
CA TRP A 601 -15.19 1.28 -12.63
C TRP A 601 -16.35 0.28 -12.55
N GLN A 602 -16.37 -0.73 -13.42
CA GLN A 602 -17.38 -1.78 -13.42
C GLN A 602 -17.38 -2.57 -12.11
N LEU A 603 -16.20 -2.83 -11.55
CA LEU A 603 -16.03 -3.50 -10.27
C LEU A 603 -16.60 -2.68 -9.10
N PHE A 604 -16.28 -1.39 -9.01
CA PHE A 604 -16.88 -0.52 -7.98
C PHE A 604 -18.39 -0.42 -8.14
N HIS A 605 -18.85 -0.31 -9.38
CA HIS A 605 -20.28 -0.27 -9.71
C HIS A 605 -21.01 -1.52 -9.23
N HIS A 606 -20.43 -2.70 -9.47
CA HIS A 606 -20.99 -3.96 -9.00
C HIS A 606 -20.91 -4.13 -7.48
N GLN A 607 -19.76 -3.87 -6.86
CA GLN A 607 -19.55 -4.09 -5.42
C GLN A 607 -20.37 -3.13 -4.56
N LEU A 608 -20.66 -1.92 -5.05
CA LEU A 608 -21.39 -0.90 -4.30
C LEU A 608 -22.89 -0.89 -4.60
N ARG A 609 -23.40 -1.91 -5.30
CA ARG A 609 -24.83 -2.07 -5.55
C ARG A 609 -25.63 -2.31 -4.28
N LEU A 610 -26.94 -2.15 -4.40
CA LEU A 610 -27.89 -2.56 -3.38
C LEU A 610 -27.90 -4.10 -3.32
N THR A 611 -27.43 -4.65 -2.21
CA THR A 611 -27.47 -6.09 -1.90
C THR A 611 -28.40 -6.40 -0.71
N ARG A 612 -29.05 -5.38 -0.15
CA ARG A 612 -29.97 -5.50 0.98
C ARG A 612 -31.38 -5.14 0.56
N ARG A 613 -32.36 -5.96 0.94
CA ARG A 613 -33.79 -5.61 0.79
C ARG A 613 -34.11 -4.45 1.74
N GLU A 614 -34.98 -3.55 1.28
CA GLU A 614 -35.46 -2.41 2.05
C GLU A 614 -36.18 -2.92 3.32
N GLY A 615 -35.50 -2.88 4.47
CA GLY A 615 -35.97 -3.48 5.74
C GLY A 615 -34.86 -4.03 6.64
N ASP A 616 -33.70 -4.42 6.08
CA ASP A 616 -32.53 -4.87 6.84
C ASP A 616 -31.67 -3.67 7.31
N VAL A 617 -32.29 -2.75 8.05
CA VAL A 617 -31.51 -1.88 8.92
C VAL A 617 -31.05 -2.77 10.07
N PRO A 618 -29.75 -2.88 10.39
CA PRO A 618 -29.35 -3.44 11.67
C PRO A 618 -29.94 -2.51 12.73
N VAL A 619 -31.07 -2.91 13.30
CA VAL A 619 -31.50 -2.41 14.59
C VAL A 619 -30.30 -2.68 15.49
N ALA A 620 -29.69 -1.61 16.01
CA ALA A 620 -28.73 -1.76 17.09
C ALA A 620 -29.44 -2.62 18.13
N ILE A 621 -28.96 -3.84 18.36
CA ILE A 621 -29.49 -4.71 19.40
C ILE A 621 -29.15 -3.98 20.70
N GLU A 622 -30.07 -3.14 21.17
CA GLU A 622 -30.10 -2.70 22.55
C GLU A 622 -30.15 -3.99 23.37
N LEU A 623 -29.08 -4.24 24.12
CA LEU A 623 -28.98 -5.39 25.01
C LEU A 623 -30.22 -5.39 25.93
N PRO A 624 -30.87 -6.54 26.17
CA PRO A 624 -31.97 -6.60 27.11
C PRO A 624 -31.44 -6.25 28.49
N ILE A 625 -31.94 -5.15 29.06
CA ILE A 625 -31.76 -4.85 30.49
C ILE A 625 -32.56 -5.92 31.25
N GLU A 626 -31.89 -6.94 31.75
CA GLU A 626 -32.47 -7.90 32.69
C GLU A 626 -32.81 -7.16 33.99
N HIS A 627 -34.07 -6.76 34.14
CA HIS A 627 -34.63 -6.39 35.42
C HIS A 627 -34.83 -7.66 36.26
N LEU A 628 -33.85 -7.96 37.12
CA LEU A 628 -34.06 -8.87 38.25
C LEU A 628 -34.96 -8.18 39.30
N PRO A 629 -36.09 -8.79 39.71
CA PRO A 629 -36.87 -8.29 40.83
C PRO A 629 -36.13 -8.59 42.14
N ILE A 630 -35.81 -7.53 42.88
CA ILE A 630 -35.33 -7.64 44.27
C ILE A 630 -36.56 -7.86 45.15
N GLU A 631 -36.76 -9.10 45.60
CA GLU A 631 -37.50 -9.37 46.83
C GLU A 631 -36.51 -9.32 48.00
N ILE A 632 -36.63 -8.28 48.84
CA ILE A 632 -36.73 -8.24 50.31
C ILE A 632 -36.49 -6.80 50.77
#